data_AF-A0A4P6EUM5-F1
#
_entry.id   AF-A0A4P6EUM5-F1
#
_cell.length_a   1.000
_cell.length_b   1.000
_cell.length_c   1.000
_cell.angle_alpha   90.00
_cell.angle_beta   90.00
_cell.angle_gamma   90.00
#
_symmetry.space_group_name_H-M   'P 1'
#
loop_
_entity.id
_entity.type
_entity.pdbx_description
1 polymer ?
#
loop_
_entity_poly.entity_id
_entity_poly.type
_entity_poly.pdbx_seq_one_letter_code
_entity_poly.pdbx_strand_id
1 'polypeptide(L)' 'MREAEHDSGFIYHLAVDPGFRKQKIGHQLVSQSLEGLAGQGIDKCHIFVIEDNLTGNHFWTAAGWEKRSGFYVFSKHIKK' A
#
# COMPACT_ATOMS: atom_id res chain seq x y z
N MET A 1 4.18 -25.84 -4.83
CA MET A 1 4.26 -25.25 -3.48
C MET A 1 2.99 -24.43 -3.31
N ARG A 2 2.10 -24.84 -2.40
CA ARG A 2 0.86 -24.11 -2.10
C ARG A 2 1.25 -23.01 -1.12
N GLU A 3 1.38 -21.77 -1.58
CA GLU A 3 1.40 -20.65 -0.64
C GLU A 3 0.03 -20.62 0.04
N ALA A 4 0.05 -20.70 1.37
CA ALA A 4 -1.15 -20.59 2.17
C ALA A 4 -1.86 -19.28 1.82
N GLU A 5 -3.13 -19.40 1.42
CA GLU A 5 -4.07 -18.30 1.21
C GLU A 5 -4.25 -17.60 2.57
N HIS A 6 -3.32 -16.70 2.93
CA HIS A 6 -3.48 -15.76 4.03
C HIS A 6 -4.27 -14.60 3.46
N ASP A 7 -5.48 -14.39 3.98
CA ASP A 7 -6.30 -13.24 3.65
C ASP A 7 -5.46 -11.97 3.81
N SER A 8 -5.09 -11.35 2.68
CA SER A 8 -4.22 -10.18 2.64
C SER A 8 -5.04 -9.00 2.16
N GLY A 9 -5.04 -7.91 2.93
CA GLY A 9 -5.63 -6.64 2.54
C GLY A 9 -4.77 -5.90 1.52
N PHE A 10 -5.38 -4.96 0.81
CA PHE A 10 -4.68 -4.08 -0.12
C PHE A 10 -5.15 -2.64 0.06
N ILE A 11 -4.20 -1.70 0.14
CA ILE A 11 -4.47 -0.28 -0.03
C ILE A 11 -4.09 0.08 -1.48
N TYR A 12 -5.10 0.26 -2.33
CA TYR A 12 -4.89 0.58 -3.75
C TYR A 12 -4.53 2.05 -3.97
N HIS A 13 -5.27 2.94 -3.32
CA HIS A 13 -5.10 4.37 -3.46
C HIS A 13 -5.16 5.04 -2.09
N LEU A 14 -4.16 5.87 -1.83
CA LEU A 14 -4.12 6.78 -0.70
C LEU A 14 -3.77 8.16 -1.24
N ALA A 15 -4.59 9.15 -0.93
CA ALA A 15 -4.35 10.52 -1.33
C ALA A 15 -4.68 11.46 -0.16
N VAL A 16 -3.87 12.50 -0.04
CA VAL A 16 -4.14 13.65 0.83
C VAL A 16 -3.97 14.89 -0.04
N ASP A 17 -4.97 15.77 0.02
CA ASP A 17 -4.94 17.07 -0.64
C ASP A 17 -3.64 17.82 -0.28
N PRO A 18 -2.93 18.43 -1.26
CA PRO A 18 -1.66 19.12 -1.01
C PRO A 18 -1.69 20.14 0.12
N GLY A 19 -2.78 20.90 0.27
CA GLY A 19 -2.94 21.91 1.32
C GLY A 19 -3.04 21.32 2.73
N PHE A 20 -3.34 20.03 2.84
CA PHE A 20 -3.52 19.31 4.10
C PHE A 20 -2.39 18.30 4.39
N ARG A 21 -1.36 18.23 3.54
CA ARG A 21 -0.20 17.36 3.75
C ARG A 21 0.65 17.83 4.94
N LYS A 22 1.53 16.93 5.41
CA LYS A 22 2.42 17.14 6.58
C LYS A 22 1.69 17.34 7.92
N GLN A 23 0.38 17.11 7.96
CA GLN A 23 -0.45 17.14 9.17
C GLN A 23 -0.78 15.72 9.70
N LYS A 24 0.01 14.71 9.30
CA LYS A 24 -0.18 13.28 9.64
C LYS A 24 -1.50 12.63 9.18
N ILE A 25 -2.34 13.32 8.41
CA ILE A 25 -3.60 12.77 7.87
C ILE A 25 -3.38 11.45 7.11
N GLY A 26 -2.35 11.36 6.27
CA GLY A 26 -2.04 10.12 5.55
C GLY A 26 -1.73 8.94 6.48
N HIS A 27 -1.03 9.18 7.60
CA HIS A 27 -0.78 8.14 8.59
C HIS A 27 -2.06 7.72 9.33
N GLN A 28 -2.94 8.67 9.63
CA GLN A 28 -4.24 8.38 10.27
C GLN A 28 -5.13 7.53 9.36
N LEU A 29 -5.20 7.86 8.07
CA LEU A 29 -5.94 7.08 7.07
C LEU A 29 -5.40 5.64 6.98
N VAL A 30 -4.07 5.47 6.96
CA VAL A 30 -3.45 4.14 6.95
C VAL A 30 -3.75 3.36 8.24
N SER A 31 -3.61 3.98 9.41
CA SER A 31 -3.90 3.32 10.70
C SER A 31 -5.34 2.81 10.75
N GLN A 32 -6.31 3.67 10.43
CA GLN A 32 -7.73 3.30 10.43
C GLN A 32 -8.04 2.17 9.45
N SER A 33 -7.39 2.19 8.27
CA SER A 33 -7.56 1.13 7.27
C SER A 33 -7.00 -0.21 7.80
N LEU A 34 -5.81 -0.20 8.40
CA LEU A 34 -5.18 -1.40 8.96
C LEU A 34 -5.94 -1.94 10.18
N GLU A 35 -6.46 -1.07 11.04
CA GLU A 35 -7.34 -1.46 12.16
C GLU A 35 -8.62 -2.14 11.66
N GLY A 36 -9.23 -1.61 10.59
CA GLY A 36 -10.41 -2.23 9.97
C GLY A 36 -10.12 -3.59 9.33
N LEU A 37 -8.93 -3.79 8.75
CA LEU A 37 -8.49 -5.09 8.26
C LEU A 37 -8.24 -6.06 9.42
N ALA A 38 -7.52 -5.64 10.45
CA ALA A 38 -7.24 -6.45 11.63
C ALA A 38 -8.52 -6.90 12.35
N GLY A 39 -9.54 -6.03 12.43
CA GLY A 39 -10.86 -6.37 12.99
C GLY A 39 -11.62 -7.45 12.21
N GLN A 40 -11.23 -7.72 10.96
CA GLN A 40 -11.75 -8.79 10.11
C GLN A 40 -10.86 -10.05 10.12
N GLY A 41 -9.80 -10.08 10.93
CA GLY A 41 -8.85 -11.20 10.98
C GLY A 41 -7.78 -11.17 9.89
N ILE A 42 -7.64 -10.07 9.15
CA ILE A 42 -6.61 -9.88 8.13
C ILE A 42 -5.35 -9.34 8.80
N ASP A 43 -4.29 -10.15 8.82
CA ASP A 43 -3.03 -9.84 9.51
C ASP A 43 -1.94 -9.25 8.59
N LYS A 44 -2.22 -9.17 7.28
CA LYS A 44 -1.27 -8.74 6.27
C LYS A 44 -1.90 -7.75 5.31
N CYS A 45 -1.17 -6.69 4.97
CA CYS A 45 -1.58 -5.73 3.95
C CYS A 45 -0.47 -5.46 2.95
N HIS A 46 -0.84 -5.30 1.68
CA HIS A 46 0.08 -5.01 0.59
C HIS A 46 -0.27 -3.68 -0.11
N ILE A 47 0.76 -3.05 -0.67
CA ILE A 47 0.66 -1.84 -1.49
C ILE A 47 1.55 -2.00 -2.71
N PHE A 48 1.14 -1.38 -3.82
CA PHE A 48 1.98 -1.21 -5.00
C PHE A 48 2.28 0.26 -5.16
N VAL A 49 3.57 0.58 -5.25
CA VAL A 49 4.06 1.95 -5.40
C VAL A 49 4.90 1.97 -6.66
N ILE A 50 4.61 2.91 -7.57
CA ILE A 50 5.42 3.11 -8.78
C ILE A 50 6.84 3.52 -8.35
N GLU A 51 7.84 2.96 -9.00
CA GLU A 51 9.25 3.13 -8.63
C GLU A 51 9.68 4.61 -8.58
N ASP A 52 9.20 5.43 -9.52
CA ASP A 52 9.52 6.86 -9.63
C ASP A 52 8.68 7.77 -8.71
N ASN A 53 7.73 7.21 -7.95
CA ASN A 53 6.94 7.97 -6.98
C ASN A 53 7.75 8.21 -5.70
N LEU A 54 8.76 9.09 -5.77
CA LEU A 54 9.66 9.36 -4.64
C LEU A 54 8.92 9.81 -3.38
N THR A 55 7.85 10.61 -3.54
CA THR A 55 7.03 11.07 -2.41
C THR A 55 6.32 9.90 -1.74
N GLY A 56 5.71 9.00 -2.53
CA GLY A 56 5.08 7.79 -2.02
C GLY A 56 6.08 6.85 -1.35
N ASN A 57 7.23 6.59 -1.99
CA ASN A 57 8.28 5.74 -1.43
C ASN A 57 8.76 6.24 -0.06
N HIS A 58 9.01 7.55 0.07
CA HIS A 58 9.37 8.14 1.36
C HIS A 58 8.25 8.02 2.40
N PHE A 59 6.99 8.29 2.01
CA PHE A 59 5.85 8.17 2.90
C PHE A 59 5.71 6.74 3.46
N TRP A 60 5.73 5.73 2.60
CA TRP A 60 5.53 4.34 3.01
C TRP A 60 6.70 3.82 3.87
N THR A 61 7.94 4.12 3.48
CA THR A 61 9.11 3.78 4.30
C THR A 61 9.06 4.45 5.67
N ALA A 62 8.69 5.74 5.74
CA ALA A 62 8.55 6.46 7.01
C ALA A 62 7.37 5.96 7.85
N ALA A 63 6.35 5.39 7.22
CA ALA A 63 5.21 4.74 7.88
C ALA A 63 5.51 3.29 8.33
N GLY A 64 6.76 2.80 8.21
CA GLY A 64 7.17 1.49 8.68
C GLY A 64 6.87 0.34 7.71
N TRP A 65 6.53 0.63 6.46
CA TRP A 65 6.29 -0.40 5.44
C TRP A 65 7.60 -0.93 4.88
N GLU A 66 7.66 -2.25 4.68
CA GLU A 66 8.82 -2.92 4.10
C GLU A 66 8.74 -2.91 2.57
N LYS A 67 9.79 -2.41 1.91
CA LYS A 67 9.96 -2.54 0.46
C LYS A 67 10.35 -3.98 0.14
N ARG A 68 9.44 -4.74 -0.48
CA ARG A 68 9.71 -6.11 -0.94
C ARG A 68 10.48 -6.08 -2.28
N SER A 69 11.25 -7.14 -2.54
CA SER A 69 11.90 -7.41 -3.82
C SER A 69 11.38 -8.73 -4.41
N GLY A 70 11.67 -9.00 -5.69
CA GLY A 70 11.38 -10.29 -6.32
C GLY A 70 10.02 -10.43 -7.01
N PHE A 71 9.33 -9.32 -7.31
CA PHE A 71 8.12 -9.34 -8.14
C PHE A 71 8.40 -8.72 -9.51
N TYR A 72 7.79 -9.31 -10.54
CA TYR A 72 7.74 -8.76 -11.89
C TYR A 72 6.31 -8.32 -12.19
N VAL A 73 6.16 -7.15 -12.82
CA VAL A 73 4.89 -6.70 -13.37
C VAL A 73 4.96 -6.85 -14.88
N PHE A 74 4.02 -7.60 -15.46
CA PHE A 74 3.91 -7.80 -16.90
C PHE A 74 2.64 -7.11 -17.43
N SER A 75 2.78 -6.41 -18.55
CA SER A 75 1.66 -5.72 -19.21
C SER A 75 1.56 -6.17 -20.65
N LYS A 76 0.33 -6.35 -21.14
CA LYS A 76 0.04 -6.58 -22.56
C LYS A 76 -1.00 -5.59 -23.03
N HIS A 77 -0.69 -4.84 -24.08
CA HIS A 77 -1.69 -4.02 -24.74
C HIS A 77 -2.72 -4.92 -25.45
N ILE A 78 -3.98 -4.72 -25.12
CA ILE A 78 -5.11 -5.18 -25.95
C ILE A 78 -5.47 -3.96 -26.81
N LYS A 79 -5.69 -4.17 -28.12
CA LYS A 79 -5.90 -3.10 -29.12
C LYS A 79 -6.82 -1.99 -28.57
N LYS A 80 -6.44 -0.72 -28.83
CA LYS A 80 -7.13 0.50 -28.37
C LYS A 80 -8.64 0.46 -28.62
#